data_AF-A0A8C5CSX6-F1
#
_entry.id   AF-A0A8C5CSX6-F1
#
_cell.length_a   1.000
_cell.length_b   1.000
_cell.length_c   1.000
_cell.angle_alpha   90.00
_cell.angle_beta   90.00
_cell.angle_gamma   90.00
#
_symmetry.space_group_name_H-M   'P 1'
#
loop_
_entity.id
_entity.type
_entity.pdbx_description
1 polymer ?
#
loop_
_entity_poly.entity_id
_entity_poly.type
_entity_poly.pdbx_seq_one_letter_code
_entity_poly.pdbx_strand_id
1 'polypeptide(L)'
;MVSLICTLQGHRDDVNWCALSATHLSTCSGDKTLRVYSTAQDFSELPYSPLTGHGYGVHCCCFSPCGQFLASCSTDATTVVWSVSAGEIEAVLEHPGRSPVRVCAFSPDSTHLVSGAADGTLALWDFPAKRLLSTRTVNDATVVALSFSPCGQALASGSTYGDLRLWDLNMNQVFAEKNAHDLGVTCCCFSPRKDKVELVMHLASCGQDSLVKIWTVLNTITGGWEVKLLHTLRGQSAPVLSCSYSSDGQLLASGSVDKTVTIYDANNAVLLYTLNQHERYVTACAFSPTDAVMATGSMDKTVNVWRIQDGHSCKGGKLAPGRTAAGRSRLLVSDWSEEDVGAWLVEEGLEGLAVTFRTNNIDGAELLGITKDTLVELRVESVGLRGKVLRKIEELKGVSVCSGVPDEYLCPITRELMKDPVIAADGYSYEREAIQSWINSRNRSSPMTNLPLKTTLLTPNHTLKMAIGRWSTSH
;
A
#
# COMPACT_ATOMS: atom_id res chain seq x y z
N MET A 1 11.33 -9.44 9.49
CA MET A 1 10.87 -9.33 10.88
C MET A 1 9.44 -8.81 10.90
N VAL A 2 8.55 -9.45 11.66
CA VAL A 2 7.17 -8.98 11.86
C VAL A 2 7.07 -8.49 13.30
N SER A 3 6.54 -7.27 13.49
CA SER A 3 6.42 -6.64 14.81
C SER A 3 5.01 -6.09 15.01
N LEU A 4 4.48 -6.23 16.22
CA LEU A 4 3.20 -5.65 16.61
C LEU A 4 3.41 -4.15 16.88
N ILE A 5 2.66 -3.29 16.20
CA ILE A 5 2.66 -1.84 16.42
C ILE A 5 1.73 -1.49 17.58
N CYS A 6 0.46 -1.92 17.47
CA CYS A 6 -0.56 -1.64 18.47
C CYS A 6 -1.70 -2.67 18.42
N THR A 7 -2.48 -2.70 19.49
CA THR A 7 -3.72 -3.48 19.62
C THR A 7 -4.86 -2.51 19.87
N LEU A 8 -5.83 -2.47 18.97
CA LEU A 8 -7.01 -1.63 19.04
C LEU A 8 -8.14 -2.41 19.70
N GLN A 9 -8.77 -1.83 20.72
CA GLN A 9 -9.92 -2.39 21.42
C GLN A 9 -11.06 -1.37 21.45
N GLY A 10 -11.85 -1.33 20.38
CA GLY A 10 -12.99 -0.43 20.26
C GLY A 10 -14.35 -1.16 20.28
N HIS A 11 -14.42 -2.36 19.72
CA HIS A 11 -15.70 -3.04 19.50
C HIS A 11 -16.23 -3.72 20.76
N ARG A 12 -17.57 -3.76 20.89
CA ARG A 12 -18.26 -4.43 22.01
C ARG A 12 -18.49 -5.92 21.75
N ASP A 13 -18.45 -6.30 20.48
CA ASP A 13 -18.68 -7.65 19.99
C ASP A 13 -17.55 -8.07 19.04
N ASP A 14 -17.67 -9.28 18.48
CA ASP A 14 -16.67 -9.87 17.60
C ASP A 14 -16.35 -8.96 16.40
N VAL A 15 -15.05 -8.84 16.06
CA VAL A 15 -14.63 -8.16 14.83
C VAL A 15 -14.83 -9.13 13.68
N ASN A 16 -15.59 -8.73 12.66
CA ASN A 16 -15.92 -9.59 11.51
C ASN A 16 -14.98 -9.35 10.34
N TRP A 17 -14.60 -8.08 10.09
CA TRP A 17 -13.73 -7.71 8.97
C TRP A 17 -12.85 -6.52 9.31
N CYS A 18 -11.74 -6.40 8.59
CA CYS A 18 -10.87 -5.24 8.58
C CYS A 18 -10.48 -4.91 7.14
N ALA A 19 -10.36 -3.62 6.82
CA ALA A 19 -9.86 -3.16 5.55
C ALA A 19 -8.90 -1.99 5.75
N LEU A 20 -7.83 -1.94 4.96
CA LEU A 20 -6.87 -0.86 4.95
C LEU A 20 -6.97 -0.11 3.62
N SER A 21 -6.86 1.21 3.71
CA SER A 21 -6.55 2.10 2.59
C SER A 21 -5.16 2.70 2.82
N ALA A 22 -4.71 3.56 1.90
CA ALA A 22 -3.44 4.26 2.05
C ALA A 22 -3.36 5.11 3.34
N THR A 23 -4.51 5.61 3.82
CA THR A 23 -4.56 6.61 4.91
C THR A 23 -5.43 6.21 6.10
N HIS A 24 -6.25 5.17 5.96
CA HIS A 24 -7.23 4.77 6.96
C HIS A 24 -7.31 3.25 7.14
N LEU A 25 -7.61 2.83 8.37
CA LEU A 25 -8.02 1.47 8.73
C LEU A 25 -9.49 1.51 9.10
N SER A 26 -10.30 0.63 8.53
CA SER A 26 -11.68 0.42 8.95
C SER A 26 -11.86 -0.97 9.53
N THR A 27 -12.63 -1.07 10.60
CA THR A 27 -12.99 -2.34 11.23
C THR A 27 -14.50 -2.42 11.38
N CYS A 28 -15.08 -3.60 11.17
CA CYS A 28 -16.51 -3.82 11.34
C CYS A 28 -16.80 -4.99 12.28
N SER A 29 -17.94 -4.92 12.97
CA SER A 29 -18.26 -5.86 14.05
C SER A 29 -19.73 -6.27 14.09
N GLY A 30 -19.99 -7.36 14.81
CA GLY A 30 -21.33 -7.80 15.21
C GLY A 30 -22.08 -6.75 16.05
N ASP A 31 -21.38 -5.79 16.65
CA ASP A 31 -21.97 -4.69 17.42
C ASP A 31 -22.70 -3.63 16.56
N LYS A 32 -22.83 -3.88 15.25
CA LYS A 32 -23.50 -3.04 14.24
C LYS A 32 -22.76 -1.77 13.87
N THR A 33 -21.54 -1.59 14.37
CA THR A 33 -20.74 -0.40 14.12
C THR A 33 -19.59 -0.67 13.16
N LEU A 34 -19.17 0.38 12.48
CA LEU A 34 -17.84 0.44 11.88
C LEU A 34 -17.00 1.47 12.61
N ARG A 35 -15.73 1.16 12.82
CA ARG A 35 -14.77 2.10 13.38
C ARG A 35 -13.71 2.43 12.35
N VAL A 36 -13.31 3.70 12.29
CA VAL A 36 -12.32 4.19 11.33
C VAL A 36 -11.18 4.86 12.08
N TYR A 37 -9.96 4.45 11.76
CA TYR A 37 -8.72 4.90 12.37
C TYR A 37 -7.82 5.50 11.30
N SER A 38 -7.02 6.50 11.66
CA SER A 38 -6.03 7.11 10.77
C SER A 38 -4.71 6.34 10.80
N THR A 39 -4.19 5.91 9.65
CA THR A 39 -2.86 5.25 9.59
C THR A 39 -1.72 6.25 9.81
N ALA A 40 -1.93 7.53 9.49
CA ALA A 40 -0.94 8.59 9.62
C ALA A 40 -0.76 9.10 11.07
N GLN A 41 -1.75 8.92 11.93
CA GLN A 41 -1.75 9.37 13.33
C GLN A 41 -1.74 8.18 14.29
N ASP A 42 -0.80 7.25 14.10
CA ASP A 42 -0.60 6.08 14.99
C ASP A 42 -1.87 5.26 15.26
N PHE A 43 -2.75 5.11 14.26
CA PHE A 43 -4.02 4.39 14.37
C PHE A 43 -5.00 5.00 15.39
N SER A 44 -4.98 6.33 15.57
CA SER A 44 -6.00 7.04 16.35
C SER A 44 -7.38 6.94 15.69
N GLU A 45 -8.42 6.71 16.48
CA GLU A 45 -9.80 6.71 16.01
C GLU A 45 -10.23 8.11 15.55
N LEU A 46 -10.95 8.17 14.42
CA LEU A 46 -11.42 9.44 13.86
C LEU A 46 -12.62 10.01 14.65
N PRO A 47 -12.81 11.35 14.69
CA PRO A 47 -13.83 11.98 15.55
C PRO A 47 -15.28 11.60 15.24
N TYR A 48 -15.59 11.25 13.99
CA TYR A 48 -16.93 10.83 13.57
C TYR A 48 -17.19 9.33 13.81
N SER A 49 -16.18 8.57 14.24
CA SER A 49 -16.28 7.15 14.59
C SER A 49 -16.87 7.00 16.01
N PRO A 50 -17.71 5.99 16.29
CA PRO A 50 -18.14 4.90 15.40
C PRO A 50 -19.23 5.31 14.40
N LEU A 51 -19.13 4.79 13.19
CA LEU A 51 -20.17 4.89 12.16
C LEU A 51 -21.33 3.96 12.51
N THR A 52 -22.52 4.54 12.68
CA THR A 52 -23.76 3.83 13.01
C THR A 52 -24.82 4.07 11.94
N GLY A 53 -25.37 2.99 11.40
CA GLY A 53 -26.42 3.07 10.37
C GLY A 53 -27.03 1.72 10.00
N HIS A 54 -26.29 0.63 10.23
CA HIS A 54 -26.80 -0.73 10.05
C HIS A 54 -27.74 -1.16 11.17
N GLY A 55 -28.80 -1.91 10.81
CA GLY A 55 -29.77 -2.45 11.77
C GLY A 55 -29.28 -3.71 12.50
N TYR A 56 -28.34 -4.43 11.87
CA TYR A 56 -27.76 -5.70 12.33
C TYR A 56 -26.24 -5.71 12.17
N GLY A 57 -25.59 -6.78 12.64
CA GLY A 57 -24.13 -6.93 12.60
C GLY A 57 -23.56 -6.78 11.19
N VAL A 58 -22.41 -6.11 11.10
CA VAL A 58 -21.73 -5.80 9.85
C VAL A 58 -20.75 -6.93 9.52
N HIS A 59 -20.85 -7.51 8.33
CA HIS A 59 -20.08 -8.70 7.94
C HIS A 59 -18.79 -8.37 7.20
N CYS A 60 -18.81 -7.35 6.34
CA CYS A 60 -17.67 -6.96 5.54
C CYS A 60 -17.62 -5.44 5.37
N CYS A 61 -16.42 -4.92 5.23
CA CYS A 61 -16.17 -3.53 4.84
C CYS A 61 -15.01 -3.45 3.85
N CYS A 62 -15.08 -2.53 2.89
CA CYS A 62 -13.99 -2.29 1.95
C CYS A 62 -13.92 -0.82 1.52
N PHE A 63 -12.70 -0.31 1.38
CA PHE A 63 -12.47 1.03 0.85
C PHE A 63 -12.56 1.04 -0.68
N SER A 64 -13.03 2.15 -1.24
CA SER A 64 -12.84 2.41 -2.66
C SER A 64 -11.36 2.67 -2.95
N PRO A 65 -10.82 2.21 -4.10
CA PRO A 65 -9.44 2.51 -4.49
C PRO A 65 -9.11 4.00 -4.60
N CYS A 66 -10.11 4.87 -4.86
CA CYS A 66 -9.93 6.32 -4.81
C CYS A 66 -9.77 6.89 -3.38
N GLY A 67 -10.03 6.09 -2.33
CA GLY A 67 -9.88 6.46 -0.92
C GLY A 67 -10.97 7.35 -0.35
N GLN A 68 -11.96 7.75 -1.17
CA GLN A 68 -13.03 8.67 -0.75
C GLN A 68 -14.22 7.98 -0.10
N PHE A 69 -14.43 6.68 -0.39
CA PHE A 69 -15.61 5.95 0.04
C PHE A 69 -15.24 4.68 0.80
N LEU A 70 -16.08 4.33 1.76
CA LEU A 70 -16.06 3.07 2.49
C LEU A 70 -17.40 2.38 2.25
N ALA A 71 -17.41 1.15 1.78
CA ALA A 71 -18.62 0.33 1.71
C ALA A 71 -18.66 -0.64 2.88
N SER A 72 -19.85 -0.89 3.39
CA SER A 72 -20.11 -1.88 4.44
C SER A 72 -21.38 -2.65 4.14
N CYS A 73 -21.42 -3.93 4.48
CA CYS A 73 -22.59 -4.76 4.27
C CYS A 73 -23.02 -5.51 5.52
N SER A 74 -24.34 -5.70 5.69
CA SER A 74 -24.93 -6.24 6.92
C SER A 74 -26.05 -7.26 6.65
N THR A 75 -26.43 -7.95 7.71
CA THR A 75 -27.61 -8.82 7.75
C THR A 75 -28.93 -8.07 7.50
N ASP A 76 -28.94 -6.74 7.61
CA ASP A 76 -30.11 -5.91 7.26
C ASP A 76 -30.42 -5.86 5.74
N ALA A 77 -29.71 -6.65 4.93
CA ALA A 77 -29.83 -6.71 3.48
C ALA A 77 -29.41 -5.44 2.74
N THR A 78 -28.65 -4.56 3.41
CA THR A 78 -28.14 -3.32 2.80
C THR A 78 -26.63 -3.33 2.68
N THR A 79 -26.15 -2.65 1.63
CA THR A 79 -24.77 -2.19 1.52
C THR A 79 -24.79 -0.68 1.66
N VAL A 80 -24.21 -0.17 2.75
CA VAL A 80 -24.13 1.28 3.03
C VAL A 80 -22.78 1.78 2.55
N VAL A 81 -22.78 2.91 1.86
CA VAL A 81 -21.57 3.61 1.45
C VAL A 81 -21.43 4.88 2.27
N TRP A 82 -20.24 5.08 2.84
CA TRP A 82 -19.88 6.16 3.72
C TRP A 82 -18.83 7.05 3.05
N SER A 83 -18.90 8.35 3.32
CA SER A 83 -17.81 9.28 3.00
C SER A 83 -16.67 9.10 4.01
N VAL A 84 -15.44 8.89 3.54
CA VAL A 84 -14.26 8.70 4.41
C VAL A 84 -13.80 10.01 5.04
N SER A 85 -14.11 11.17 4.46
CA SER A 85 -13.70 12.45 5.05
C SER A 85 -14.67 12.94 6.13
N ALA A 86 -15.97 12.68 5.96
CA ALA A 86 -17.02 13.21 6.84
C ALA A 86 -17.65 12.16 7.76
N GLY A 87 -17.59 10.87 7.40
CA GLY A 87 -18.32 9.80 8.10
C GLY A 87 -19.82 9.76 7.81
N GLU A 88 -20.30 10.52 6.82
CA GLU A 88 -21.72 10.58 6.46
C GLU A 88 -22.12 9.44 5.52
N ILE A 89 -23.40 9.06 5.55
CA ILE A 89 -23.96 8.06 4.64
C ILE A 89 -24.19 8.71 3.27
N GLU A 90 -23.45 8.26 2.27
CA GLU A 90 -23.54 8.69 0.88
C GLU A 90 -24.63 7.95 0.11
N ALA A 91 -24.78 6.66 0.38
CA ALA A 91 -25.77 5.81 -0.27
C ALA A 91 -26.14 4.63 0.60
N VAL A 92 -27.40 4.20 0.49
CA VAL A 92 -27.88 2.93 1.04
C VAL A 92 -28.38 2.10 -0.13
N LEU A 93 -27.68 1.03 -0.44
CA LEU A 93 -27.97 0.14 -1.57
C LEU A 93 -28.67 -1.11 -1.01
N GLU A 94 -29.97 -1.20 -1.24
CA GLU A 94 -30.77 -2.32 -0.77
C GLU A 94 -30.59 -3.52 -1.71
N HIS A 95 -30.17 -4.67 -1.17
CA HIS A 95 -29.92 -5.85 -1.97
C HIS A 95 -31.24 -6.38 -2.60
N PRO A 96 -31.23 -6.74 -3.89
CA PRO A 96 -32.38 -7.38 -4.53
C PRO A 96 -32.83 -8.61 -3.75
N GLY A 97 -34.13 -8.76 -3.48
CA GLY A 97 -34.65 -9.89 -2.72
C GLY A 97 -34.53 -9.77 -1.19
N ARG A 98 -33.98 -8.67 -0.65
CA ARG A 98 -33.86 -8.39 0.79
C ARG A 98 -33.18 -9.51 1.58
N SER A 99 -32.27 -10.24 0.93
CA SER A 99 -31.47 -11.26 1.59
C SER A 99 -30.27 -10.63 2.32
N PRO A 100 -29.91 -11.14 3.50
CA PRO A 100 -28.73 -10.70 4.24
C PRO A 100 -27.45 -10.65 3.38
N VAL A 101 -26.81 -9.49 3.27
CA VAL A 101 -25.55 -9.33 2.51
C VAL A 101 -24.37 -9.79 3.37
N ARG A 102 -23.45 -10.57 2.79
CA ARG A 102 -22.30 -11.14 3.50
C ARG A 102 -20.99 -10.48 3.12
N VAL A 103 -20.85 -10.05 1.87
CA VAL A 103 -19.60 -9.51 1.35
C VAL A 103 -19.86 -8.43 0.32
N CYS A 104 -19.00 -7.41 0.28
CA CYS A 104 -19.01 -6.36 -0.73
C CYS A 104 -17.60 -6.01 -1.20
N ALA A 105 -17.43 -5.64 -2.46
CA ALA A 105 -16.15 -5.26 -3.04
C ALA A 105 -16.30 -4.14 -4.08
N PHE A 106 -15.40 -3.16 -4.05
CA PHE A 106 -15.26 -2.14 -5.10
C PHE A 106 -14.39 -2.64 -6.25
N SER A 107 -14.68 -2.14 -7.46
CA SER A 107 -13.79 -2.32 -8.61
C SER A 107 -12.53 -1.46 -8.47
N PRO A 108 -11.41 -1.84 -9.13
CA PRO A 108 -10.13 -1.12 -9.05
C PRO A 108 -10.21 0.35 -9.48
N ASP A 109 -11.15 0.70 -10.35
CA ASP A 109 -11.41 2.05 -10.85
C ASP A 109 -12.48 2.80 -10.03
N SER A 110 -13.02 2.19 -8.96
CA SER A 110 -14.07 2.74 -8.10
C SER A 110 -15.40 3.06 -8.81
N THR A 111 -15.65 2.52 -10.00
CA THR A 111 -16.88 2.76 -10.77
C THR A 111 -17.98 1.75 -10.46
N HIS A 112 -17.61 0.55 -10.04
CA HIS A 112 -18.52 -0.53 -9.74
C HIS A 112 -18.40 -0.98 -8.30
N LEU A 113 -19.53 -1.42 -7.74
CA LEU A 113 -19.60 -2.08 -6.45
C LEU A 113 -20.36 -3.40 -6.64
N VAL A 114 -19.87 -4.48 -6.05
CA VAL A 114 -20.59 -5.76 -6.03
C VAL A 114 -20.90 -6.13 -4.60
N SER A 115 -22.12 -6.60 -4.40
CA SER A 115 -22.59 -7.18 -3.13
C SER A 115 -23.02 -8.62 -3.34
N GLY A 116 -22.56 -9.52 -2.47
CA GLY A 116 -22.96 -10.93 -2.44
C GLY A 116 -23.81 -11.24 -1.21
N ALA A 117 -24.94 -11.90 -1.43
CA ALA A 117 -25.90 -12.20 -0.38
C ALA A 117 -26.02 -13.69 -0.03
N ALA A 118 -26.71 -13.95 1.07
CA ALA A 118 -26.90 -15.28 1.63
C ALA A 118 -27.84 -16.18 0.80
N ASP A 119 -28.62 -15.61 -0.10
CA ASP A 119 -29.49 -16.34 -1.04
C ASP A 119 -28.75 -16.78 -2.32
N GLY A 120 -27.46 -16.47 -2.43
CA GLY A 120 -26.66 -16.75 -3.63
C GLY A 120 -26.75 -15.67 -4.69
N THR A 121 -27.41 -14.55 -4.40
CA THR A 121 -27.55 -13.44 -5.32
C THR A 121 -26.30 -12.55 -5.28
N LEU A 122 -25.76 -12.29 -6.47
CA LEU A 122 -24.77 -11.26 -6.73
C LEU A 122 -25.47 -10.05 -7.34
N ALA A 123 -25.29 -8.88 -6.76
CA ALA A 123 -25.79 -7.62 -7.30
C ALA A 123 -24.61 -6.71 -7.66
N LEU A 124 -24.58 -6.29 -8.93
CA LEU A 124 -23.59 -5.36 -9.48
C LEU A 124 -24.22 -3.97 -9.60
N TRP A 125 -23.53 -2.98 -9.05
CA TRP A 125 -23.97 -1.60 -8.97
C TRP A 125 -23.05 -0.69 -9.77
N ASP A 126 -23.65 0.26 -10.49
CA ASP A 126 -22.98 1.46 -10.99
C ASP A 126 -22.90 2.45 -9.82
N PHE A 127 -21.71 2.64 -9.28
CA PHE A 127 -21.53 3.42 -8.07
C PHE A 127 -21.74 4.93 -8.29
N PRO A 128 -21.17 5.58 -9.33
CA PRO A 128 -21.48 6.97 -9.66
C PRO A 128 -22.97 7.25 -9.83
N ALA A 129 -23.70 6.37 -10.52
CA ALA A 129 -25.15 6.52 -10.71
C ALA A 129 -25.98 5.99 -9.54
N LYS A 130 -25.36 5.32 -8.56
CA LYS A 130 -25.99 4.65 -7.42
C LYS A 130 -27.13 3.71 -7.85
N ARG A 131 -26.95 3.02 -8.99
CA ARG A 131 -27.99 2.20 -9.64
C ARG A 131 -27.56 0.75 -9.77
N LEU A 132 -28.51 -0.15 -9.56
CA LEU A 132 -28.34 -1.57 -9.85
C LEU A 132 -28.21 -1.79 -11.37
N LEU A 133 -27.08 -2.36 -11.81
CA LEU A 133 -26.83 -2.69 -13.21
C LEU A 133 -27.36 -4.07 -13.57
N SER A 134 -27.01 -5.06 -12.76
CA SER A 134 -27.33 -6.45 -13.03
C SER A 134 -27.42 -7.24 -11.74
N THR A 135 -28.16 -8.34 -11.79
CA THR A 135 -28.31 -9.28 -10.69
C THR A 135 -28.17 -10.68 -11.24
N ARG A 136 -27.42 -11.51 -10.53
CA ARG A 136 -27.20 -12.89 -10.92
C ARG A 136 -27.35 -13.80 -9.71
N THR A 137 -28.31 -14.71 -9.79
CA THR A 137 -28.49 -15.75 -8.78
C THR A 137 -27.61 -16.95 -9.11
N VAL A 138 -26.81 -17.37 -8.16
CA VAL A 138 -26.04 -18.61 -8.21
C VAL A 138 -26.77 -19.63 -7.35
N ASN A 139 -27.31 -20.68 -7.98
CA ASN A 139 -28.20 -21.61 -7.30
C ASN A 139 -27.54 -22.26 -6.06
N ASP A 140 -28.32 -22.38 -4.99
CA ASP A 140 -28.08 -23.18 -3.78
C ASP A 140 -26.77 -22.92 -3.03
N ALA A 141 -26.27 -21.68 -2.99
CA ALA A 141 -25.12 -21.38 -2.14
C ALA A 141 -25.07 -19.93 -1.67
N THR A 142 -24.68 -19.71 -0.41
CA THR A 142 -24.44 -18.33 0.08
C THR A 142 -23.13 -17.81 -0.51
N VAL A 143 -23.13 -16.56 -1.00
CA VAL A 143 -21.90 -15.91 -1.46
C VAL A 143 -21.23 -15.26 -0.26
N VAL A 144 -20.01 -15.71 0.06
CA VAL A 144 -19.27 -15.24 1.24
C VAL A 144 -17.94 -14.59 0.89
N ALA A 145 -17.43 -14.81 -0.32
CA ALA A 145 -16.18 -14.23 -0.78
C ALA A 145 -16.37 -13.53 -2.11
N LEU A 146 -15.79 -12.33 -2.26
CA LEU A 146 -15.77 -11.57 -3.50
C LEU A 146 -14.44 -10.84 -3.66
N SER A 147 -13.89 -10.84 -4.86
CA SER A 147 -12.73 -10.03 -5.21
C SER A 147 -12.76 -9.67 -6.69
N PHE A 148 -12.54 -8.39 -7.00
CA PHE A 148 -12.30 -7.97 -8.37
C PHE A 148 -10.90 -8.33 -8.82
N SER A 149 -10.75 -8.60 -10.12
CA SER A 149 -9.44 -8.70 -10.74
C SER A 149 -8.75 -7.34 -10.76
N PRO A 150 -7.41 -7.26 -10.69
CA PRO A 150 -6.69 -5.98 -10.69
C PRO A 150 -6.88 -5.17 -11.97
N CYS A 151 -7.17 -5.83 -13.09
CA CYS A 151 -7.50 -5.17 -14.36
C CYS A 151 -8.96 -4.71 -14.44
N GLY A 152 -9.81 -5.06 -13.46
CA GLY A 152 -11.23 -4.70 -13.42
C GLY A 152 -12.11 -5.46 -14.41
N GLN A 153 -11.60 -6.46 -15.12
CA GLN A 153 -12.35 -7.17 -16.18
C GLN A 153 -13.11 -8.41 -15.69
N ALA A 154 -12.75 -8.93 -14.52
CA ALA A 154 -13.36 -10.12 -13.96
C ALA A 154 -13.63 -9.96 -12.46
N LEU A 155 -14.55 -10.76 -11.97
CA LEU A 155 -14.93 -10.87 -10.57
C LEU A 155 -14.80 -12.33 -10.15
N ALA A 156 -14.15 -12.60 -9.03
CA ALA A 156 -14.18 -13.90 -8.37
C ALA A 156 -15.23 -13.90 -7.27
N SER A 157 -15.98 -15.01 -7.15
CA SER A 157 -16.88 -15.26 -6.03
C SER A 157 -16.64 -16.63 -5.43
N GLY A 158 -16.64 -16.73 -4.11
CA GLY A 158 -16.59 -18.00 -3.37
C GLY A 158 -17.90 -18.27 -2.62
N SER A 159 -18.26 -19.55 -2.55
CA SER A 159 -19.49 -20.01 -1.91
C SER A 159 -19.23 -20.88 -0.67
N THR A 160 -20.22 -20.93 0.23
CA THR A 160 -20.17 -21.81 1.42
C THR A 160 -20.17 -23.30 1.09
N TYR A 161 -20.53 -23.69 -0.13
CA TYR A 161 -20.47 -25.09 -0.58
C TYR A 161 -19.12 -25.45 -1.20
N GLY A 162 -18.19 -24.50 -1.27
CA GLY A 162 -16.82 -24.76 -1.70
C GLY A 162 -16.54 -24.38 -3.14
N ASP A 163 -17.52 -23.86 -3.86
CA ASP A 163 -17.36 -23.48 -5.25
C ASP A 163 -16.64 -22.14 -5.38
N LEU A 164 -15.71 -22.07 -6.33
CA LEU A 164 -15.06 -20.83 -6.75
C LEU A 164 -15.47 -20.54 -8.19
N ARG A 165 -16.06 -19.36 -8.44
CA ARG A 165 -16.54 -18.95 -9.76
C ARG A 165 -15.88 -17.65 -10.19
N LEU A 166 -15.64 -17.52 -11.50
CA LEU A 166 -15.27 -16.26 -12.13
C LEU A 166 -16.39 -15.76 -13.03
N TRP A 167 -16.58 -14.45 -13.01
CA TRP A 167 -17.60 -13.72 -13.75
C TRP A 167 -16.96 -12.65 -14.62
N ASP A 168 -17.55 -12.39 -15.78
CA ASP A 168 -17.29 -11.14 -16.51
C ASP A 168 -18.06 -9.97 -15.86
N LEU A 169 -17.80 -8.74 -16.33
CA LEU A 169 -18.54 -7.56 -15.88
C LEU A 169 -20.02 -7.55 -16.25
N ASN A 170 -20.43 -8.40 -17.20
CA ASN A 170 -21.83 -8.58 -17.56
C ASN A 170 -22.54 -9.60 -16.65
N MET A 171 -21.87 -10.09 -15.61
CA MET A 171 -22.34 -11.12 -14.68
C MET A 171 -22.60 -12.49 -15.33
N ASN A 172 -21.94 -12.77 -16.46
CA ASN A 172 -21.90 -14.10 -17.04
C ASN A 172 -20.85 -14.94 -16.33
N GLN A 173 -21.20 -16.17 -16.00
CA GLN A 173 -20.23 -17.12 -15.44
C GLN A 173 -19.28 -17.56 -16.55
N VAL A 174 -17.99 -17.29 -16.35
CA VAL A 174 -16.94 -17.62 -17.32
C VAL A 174 -16.17 -18.87 -16.90
N PHE A 175 -16.00 -19.07 -15.59
CA PHE A 175 -15.34 -20.23 -15.03
C PHE A 175 -16.02 -20.65 -13.73
N ALA A 176 -16.00 -21.94 -13.43
CA ALA A 176 -16.45 -22.49 -12.16
C ALA A 176 -15.65 -23.73 -11.81
N GLU A 177 -14.94 -23.69 -10.70
CA GLU A 177 -14.36 -24.86 -10.05
C GLU A 177 -15.32 -25.32 -8.94
N LYS A 178 -15.87 -26.52 -9.08
CA LYS A 178 -16.71 -27.12 -8.05
C LYS A 178 -15.85 -27.74 -6.97
N ASN A 179 -16.26 -27.59 -5.70
CA ASN A 179 -15.50 -28.10 -4.55
C ASN A 179 -14.02 -27.65 -4.58
N ALA A 180 -13.78 -26.37 -4.90
CA ALA A 180 -12.47 -25.77 -4.76
C ALA A 180 -11.96 -25.90 -3.31
N HIS A 181 -12.84 -25.94 -2.31
CA HIS A 181 -12.55 -26.29 -0.92
C HIS A 181 -13.62 -27.24 -0.36
N ASP A 182 -13.23 -28.35 0.28
CA ASP A 182 -14.12 -29.48 0.63
C ASP A 182 -15.20 -29.17 1.69
N LEU A 183 -15.17 -27.97 2.31
CA LEU A 183 -16.11 -27.55 3.36
C LEU A 183 -16.60 -26.10 3.19
N GLY A 184 -16.34 -25.47 2.04
CA GLY A 184 -16.70 -24.08 1.81
C GLY A 184 -15.51 -23.15 1.64
N VAL A 185 -15.65 -22.21 0.70
CA VAL A 185 -14.76 -21.05 0.59
C VAL A 185 -15.21 -20.01 1.61
N THR A 186 -14.27 -19.38 2.30
CA THR A 186 -14.54 -18.33 3.30
C THR A 186 -14.15 -16.96 2.78
N CYS A 187 -13.01 -16.86 2.09
CA CYS A 187 -12.52 -15.62 1.51
C CYS A 187 -11.75 -15.90 0.21
N CYS A 188 -11.69 -14.90 -0.66
CA CYS A 188 -10.85 -14.88 -1.84
C CYS A 188 -10.30 -13.48 -2.08
N CYS A 189 -9.08 -13.39 -2.61
CA CYS A 189 -8.40 -12.13 -2.84
C CYS A 189 -7.47 -12.26 -4.05
N PHE A 190 -7.64 -11.38 -5.04
CA PHE A 190 -6.67 -11.25 -6.12
C PHE A 190 -5.40 -10.56 -5.64
N SER A 191 -4.26 -11.02 -6.13
CA SER A 191 -2.98 -10.34 -5.93
C SER A 191 -2.99 -9.00 -6.66
N PRO A 192 -2.66 -7.88 -5.99
CA PRO A 192 -2.58 -6.58 -6.65
C PRO A 192 -1.44 -6.57 -7.66
N ARG A 193 -1.69 -5.98 -8.83
CA ARG A 193 -0.71 -5.89 -9.92
C ARG A 193 -0.24 -4.45 -10.09
N LYS A 194 1.08 -4.25 -10.19
CA LYS A 194 1.67 -2.97 -10.58
C LYS A 194 1.71 -2.80 -12.11
N ASP A 195 1.87 -3.89 -12.85
CA ASP A 195 1.91 -3.88 -14.33
C ASP A 195 0.59 -4.30 -14.96
N LYS A 196 0.09 -3.44 -15.86
CA LYS A 196 -1.18 -3.63 -16.61
C LYS A 196 -1.08 -4.60 -17.79
N VAL A 197 0.13 -5.07 -18.13
CA VAL A 197 0.41 -5.73 -19.41
C VAL A 197 0.32 -7.25 -19.33
N GLU A 198 0.62 -7.85 -18.18
CA GLU A 198 0.61 -9.30 -18.07
C GLU A 198 -0.82 -9.86 -17.98
N LEU A 199 -1.10 -10.93 -18.71
CA LEU A 199 -2.40 -11.61 -18.69
C LEU A 199 -2.58 -12.58 -17.50
N VAL A 200 -1.55 -12.74 -16.67
CA VAL A 200 -1.46 -13.78 -15.62
C VAL A 200 -1.74 -13.22 -14.21
N MET A 201 -2.98 -13.31 -13.75
CA MET A 201 -3.35 -12.95 -12.38
C MET A 201 -3.10 -14.11 -11.41
N HIS A 202 -2.84 -13.77 -10.15
CA HIS A 202 -2.92 -14.72 -9.04
C HIS A 202 -4.15 -14.42 -8.18
N LEU A 203 -4.88 -15.46 -7.80
CA LEU A 203 -6.03 -15.42 -6.91
C LEU A 203 -5.74 -16.34 -5.74
N ALA A 204 -5.84 -15.85 -4.51
CA ALA A 204 -5.85 -16.69 -3.33
C ALA A 204 -7.30 -16.98 -2.94
N SER A 205 -7.57 -18.22 -2.56
CA SER A 205 -8.79 -18.60 -1.86
C SER A 205 -8.44 -19.33 -0.58
N CYS A 206 -9.26 -19.16 0.44
CA CYS A 206 -9.16 -19.92 1.67
C CYS A 206 -10.51 -20.51 2.05
N GLY A 207 -10.50 -21.54 2.88
CA GLY A 207 -11.70 -22.30 3.17
C GLY A 207 -11.71 -23.01 4.52
N GLN A 208 -12.85 -23.64 4.77
CA GLN A 208 -13.11 -24.44 5.97
C GLN A 208 -12.32 -25.75 6.02
N ASP A 209 -11.67 -26.13 4.91
CA ASP A 209 -10.76 -27.27 4.80
C ASP A 209 -9.37 -27.00 5.41
N SER A 210 -9.18 -25.84 6.05
CA SER A 210 -7.90 -25.39 6.65
C SER A 210 -6.80 -25.12 5.62
N LEU A 211 -7.17 -25.00 4.34
CA LEU A 211 -6.23 -24.77 3.25
C LEU A 211 -6.33 -23.35 2.71
N VAL A 212 -5.18 -22.85 2.24
CA VAL A 212 -5.13 -21.68 1.35
C VAL A 212 -4.62 -22.17 0.00
N LYS A 213 -5.37 -21.87 -1.06
CA LYS A 213 -5.04 -22.25 -2.44
C LYS A 213 -4.71 -21.01 -3.25
N ILE A 214 -3.62 -21.07 -3.99
CA ILE A 214 -3.22 -20.03 -4.95
C ILE A 214 -3.52 -20.54 -6.35
N TRP A 215 -4.28 -19.75 -7.09
CA TRP A 215 -4.73 -20.03 -8.44
C TRP A 215 -4.09 -19.03 -9.39
N THR A 216 -3.69 -19.51 -10.56
CA THR A 216 -3.30 -18.67 -11.69
C THR A 216 -4.51 -18.48 -12.58
N VAL A 217 -4.87 -17.22 -12.85
CA VAL A 217 -5.99 -16.80 -13.70
C VAL A 217 -5.44 -16.09 -14.92
N LEU A 218 -5.56 -16.73 -16.08
CA LEU A 218 -5.07 -16.24 -17.36
C LEU A 218 -6.25 -15.74 -18.19
N ASN A 219 -6.15 -14.51 -18.68
CA ASN A 219 -7.04 -14.02 -19.72
C ASN A 219 -6.36 -14.24 -21.08
N THR A 220 -6.92 -15.03 -21.98
CA THR A 220 -6.32 -15.23 -23.31
C THR A 220 -6.72 -14.08 -24.23
N ILE A 221 -5.87 -13.72 -25.19
CA ILE A 221 -6.16 -12.68 -26.19
C ILE A 221 -7.44 -13.00 -27.00
N THR A 222 -7.80 -14.29 -27.07
CA THR A 222 -9.03 -14.79 -27.69
C THR A 222 -10.29 -14.63 -26.84
N GLY A 223 -10.20 -14.02 -25.64
CA GLY A 223 -11.32 -13.78 -24.73
C GLY A 223 -11.71 -14.98 -23.86
N GLY A 224 -10.86 -16.02 -23.81
CA GLY A 224 -11.04 -17.17 -22.93
C GLY A 224 -10.38 -16.94 -21.58
N TRP A 225 -10.94 -17.53 -20.53
CA TRP A 225 -10.33 -17.49 -19.19
C TRP A 225 -9.88 -18.89 -18.81
N GLU A 226 -8.61 -19.01 -18.42
CA GLU A 226 -8.05 -20.25 -17.93
C GLU A 226 -7.65 -20.07 -16.46
N VAL A 227 -8.15 -20.96 -15.59
CA VAL A 227 -7.82 -20.95 -14.17
C VAL A 227 -7.16 -22.27 -13.82
N LYS A 228 -5.98 -22.20 -13.18
CA LYS A 228 -5.20 -23.37 -12.77
C LYS A 228 -4.79 -23.24 -11.33
N LEU A 229 -4.91 -24.33 -10.56
CA LEU A 229 -4.35 -24.40 -9.22
C LEU A 229 -2.82 -24.43 -9.30
N LEU A 230 -2.15 -23.49 -8.65
CA LEU A 230 -0.70 -23.37 -8.63
C LEU A 230 -0.12 -24.00 -7.35
N HIS A 231 -0.60 -23.55 -6.19
CA HIS A 231 -0.10 -23.98 -4.88
C HIS A 231 -1.22 -24.27 -3.90
N THR A 232 -0.98 -25.22 -3.00
CA THR A 232 -1.84 -25.50 -1.84
C THR A 232 -1.01 -25.37 -0.58
N LEU A 233 -1.31 -24.36 0.23
CA LEU A 233 -0.62 -24.02 1.47
C LEU A 233 -1.30 -24.73 2.63
N ARG A 234 -0.51 -25.49 3.41
CA ARG A 234 -0.96 -26.34 4.53
C ARG A 234 -0.38 -25.89 5.87
N GLY A 235 -0.28 -24.58 6.09
CA GLY A 235 0.37 -24.06 7.29
C GLY A 235 -0.53 -23.94 8.53
N GLN A 236 -1.86 -24.00 8.37
CA GLN A 236 -2.82 -23.82 9.46
C GLN A 236 -3.53 -25.13 9.80
N SER A 237 -3.92 -25.27 11.07
CA SER A 237 -4.45 -26.52 11.63
C SER A 237 -5.98 -26.56 11.73
N ALA A 238 -6.62 -25.42 11.46
CA ALA A 238 -8.05 -25.23 11.54
C ALA A 238 -8.55 -24.33 10.38
N PRO A 239 -9.88 -24.23 10.17
CA PRO A 239 -10.47 -23.42 9.11
C PRO A 239 -9.87 -22.04 8.97
N VAL A 240 -9.55 -21.66 7.73
CA VAL A 240 -9.03 -20.34 7.41
C VAL A 240 -10.20 -19.44 7.08
N LEU A 241 -10.31 -18.29 7.73
CA LEU A 241 -11.46 -17.38 7.61
C LEU A 241 -11.20 -16.22 6.66
N SER A 242 -9.95 -15.76 6.56
CA SER A 242 -9.57 -14.67 5.67
C SER A 242 -8.20 -14.89 5.05
N CYS A 243 -8.00 -14.30 3.86
CA CYS A 243 -6.71 -14.25 3.19
C CYS A 243 -6.55 -12.91 2.47
N SER A 244 -5.36 -12.33 2.50
CA SER A 244 -5.07 -11.04 1.85
C SER A 244 -3.65 -10.99 1.33
N TYR A 245 -3.48 -10.46 0.11
CA TYR A 245 -2.17 -10.19 -0.47
C TYR A 245 -1.62 -8.84 -0.01
N SER A 246 -0.30 -8.79 0.12
CA SER A 246 0.48 -7.55 0.19
C SER A 246 0.40 -6.74 -1.10
N SER A 247 0.71 -5.45 -1.02
CA SER A 247 0.62 -4.49 -2.13
C SER A 247 1.57 -4.76 -3.31
N ASP A 248 2.64 -5.52 -3.08
CA ASP A 248 3.57 -5.99 -4.10
C ASP A 248 3.24 -7.40 -4.63
N GLY A 249 2.25 -8.06 -4.03
CA GLY A 249 1.82 -9.41 -4.37
C GLY A 249 2.78 -10.52 -3.91
N GLN A 250 3.85 -10.20 -3.17
CA GLN A 250 4.87 -11.18 -2.77
C GLN A 250 4.50 -11.94 -1.51
N LEU A 251 3.82 -11.29 -0.58
CA LEU A 251 3.36 -11.88 0.67
C LEU A 251 1.85 -12.16 0.63
N LEU A 252 1.46 -13.27 1.25
CA LEU A 252 0.07 -13.64 1.49
C LEU A 252 -0.12 -13.92 2.97
N ALA A 253 -1.07 -13.25 3.62
CA ALA A 253 -1.44 -13.54 5.01
C ALA A 253 -2.77 -14.29 5.06
N SER A 254 -2.91 -15.17 6.05
CA SER A 254 -4.14 -15.90 6.34
C SER A 254 -4.46 -15.92 7.82
N GLY A 255 -5.73 -15.69 8.16
CA GLY A 255 -6.25 -15.76 9.53
C GLY A 255 -7.10 -17.01 9.73
N SER A 256 -6.89 -17.74 10.83
CA SER A 256 -7.57 -19.01 11.08
C SER A 256 -8.28 -19.06 12.44
N VAL A 257 -9.20 -20.02 12.54
CA VAL A 257 -9.85 -20.49 13.76
C VAL A 257 -8.85 -21.05 14.77
N ASP A 258 -7.65 -21.46 14.35
CA ASP A 258 -6.58 -21.88 15.27
C ASP A 258 -5.93 -20.71 16.04
N LYS A 259 -6.47 -19.49 15.86
CA LYS A 259 -6.05 -18.23 16.51
C LYS A 259 -4.72 -17.69 15.99
N THR A 260 -4.19 -18.31 14.94
CA THR A 260 -2.94 -17.90 14.32
C THR A 260 -3.19 -17.05 13.09
N VAL A 261 -2.27 -16.10 12.86
CA VAL A 261 -2.11 -15.44 11.57
C VAL A 261 -0.84 -16.00 10.94
N THR A 262 -0.96 -16.52 9.74
CA THR A 262 0.17 -17.12 9.02
C THR A 262 0.53 -16.27 7.81
N ILE A 263 1.81 -15.99 7.61
CA ILE A 263 2.32 -15.22 6.47
C ILE A 263 3.17 -16.15 5.61
N TYR A 264 2.86 -16.18 4.31
CA TYR A 264 3.52 -16.96 3.29
C TYR A 264 4.21 -16.06 2.27
N ASP A 265 5.29 -16.56 1.68
CA ASP A 265 5.77 -16.12 0.38
C ASP A 265 4.84 -16.70 -0.69
N ALA A 266 4.14 -15.84 -1.41
CA ALA A 266 3.16 -16.23 -2.43
C ALA A 266 3.80 -16.87 -3.67
N ASN A 267 5.03 -16.47 -4.01
CA ASN A 267 5.71 -16.95 -5.21
C ASN A 267 6.31 -18.34 -4.99
N ASN A 268 6.90 -18.56 -3.82
CA ASN A 268 7.54 -19.82 -3.47
C ASN A 268 6.63 -20.76 -2.68
N ALA A 269 5.45 -20.30 -2.26
CA ALA A 269 4.52 -21.02 -1.39
C ALA A 269 5.14 -21.49 -0.07
N VAL A 270 6.07 -20.69 0.48
CA VAL A 270 6.80 -21.01 1.71
C VAL A 270 6.20 -20.28 2.90
N LEU A 271 6.03 -21.00 4.01
CA LEU A 271 5.68 -20.41 5.30
C LEU A 271 6.83 -19.53 5.83
N LEU A 272 6.58 -18.24 6.04
CA LEU A 272 7.57 -17.30 6.57
C LEU A 272 7.40 -17.05 8.06
N TYR A 273 6.18 -16.74 8.50
CA TYR A 273 5.90 -16.37 9.89
C TYR A 273 4.56 -16.91 10.35
N THR A 274 4.47 -17.23 11.65
CA THR A 274 3.23 -17.57 12.34
C THR A 274 3.11 -16.67 13.57
N LEU A 275 2.00 -15.93 13.67
CA LEU A 275 1.74 -14.95 14.71
C LEU A 275 0.61 -15.47 15.63
N ASN A 276 0.89 -15.54 16.93
CA ASN A 276 0.01 -16.17 17.92
C ASN A 276 -0.46 -15.19 19.01
N GLN A 277 -0.72 -13.93 18.65
CA GLN A 277 -1.09 -12.90 19.65
C GLN A 277 -2.60 -12.81 19.90
N HIS A 278 -3.45 -13.39 19.05
CA HIS A 278 -4.89 -13.40 19.25
C HIS A 278 -5.33 -14.52 20.21
N GLU A 279 -6.32 -14.24 21.05
CA GLU A 279 -6.82 -15.20 22.05
C GLU A 279 -7.98 -16.07 21.53
N ARG A 280 -8.57 -15.63 20.42
CA ARG A 280 -9.74 -16.20 19.72
C ARG A 280 -9.51 -16.24 18.21
N TYR A 281 -10.54 -16.67 17.48
CA TYR A 281 -10.49 -16.90 16.04
C TYR A 281 -10.16 -15.62 15.29
N VAL A 282 -9.19 -15.70 14.39
CA VAL A 282 -8.80 -14.59 13.53
C VAL A 282 -9.73 -14.58 12.32
N THR A 283 -10.64 -13.63 12.30
CA THR A 283 -11.70 -13.50 11.30
C THR A 283 -11.24 -12.72 10.08
N ALA A 284 -10.30 -11.78 10.24
CA ALA A 284 -9.96 -10.83 9.22
C ALA A 284 -8.45 -10.55 9.14
N CYS A 285 -7.95 -10.41 7.91
CA CYS A 285 -6.59 -10.01 7.61
C CYS A 285 -6.64 -9.04 6.43
N ALA A 286 -5.93 -7.91 6.54
CA ALA A 286 -5.83 -6.93 5.46
C ALA A 286 -4.42 -6.33 5.43
N PHE A 287 -3.85 -6.20 4.23
CA PHE A 287 -2.62 -5.44 4.01
C PHE A 287 -2.92 -3.99 3.61
N SER A 288 -2.00 -3.09 3.95
CA SER A 288 -2.01 -1.73 3.42
C SER A 288 -1.59 -1.76 1.93
N PRO A 289 -2.26 -0.97 1.07
CA PRO A 289 -1.88 -0.87 -0.35
C PRO A 289 -0.59 -0.07 -0.57
N THR A 290 -0.12 0.70 0.41
CA THR A 290 1.04 1.59 0.28
C THR A 290 2.18 1.24 1.23
N ASP A 291 1.84 0.86 2.45
CA ASP A 291 2.80 0.66 3.53
C ASP A 291 3.00 -0.83 3.80
N ALA A 292 4.16 -1.19 4.36
CA ALA A 292 4.43 -2.55 4.83
C ALA A 292 3.75 -2.83 6.20
N VAL A 293 2.43 -2.60 6.23
CA VAL A 293 1.57 -2.73 7.41
C VAL A 293 0.43 -3.68 7.10
N MET A 294 0.04 -4.46 8.11
CA MET A 294 -1.07 -5.40 8.05
C MET A 294 -1.95 -5.22 9.29
N ALA A 295 -3.26 -5.35 9.15
CA ALA A 295 -4.21 -5.40 10.25
C ALA A 295 -4.86 -6.78 10.33
N THR A 296 -5.08 -7.27 11.55
CA THR A 296 -5.74 -8.56 11.80
C THR A 296 -6.83 -8.38 12.85
N GLY A 297 -8.06 -8.79 12.51
CA GLY A 297 -9.23 -8.74 13.39
C GLY A 297 -9.59 -10.11 13.93
N SER A 298 -10.13 -10.15 15.15
CA SER A 298 -10.43 -11.41 15.84
C SER A 298 -11.72 -11.32 16.66
N MET A 299 -12.30 -12.49 16.95
CA MET A 299 -13.41 -12.67 17.90
C MET A 299 -13.00 -12.44 19.38
N ASP A 300 -11.75 -12.04 19.64
CA ASP A 300 -11.34 -11.49 20.94
C ASP A 300 -11.69 -9.99 21.06
N LYS A 301 -12.37 -9.44 20.05
CA LYS A 301 -12.82 -8.03 19.96
C LYS A 301 -11.66 -7.05 19.78
N THR A 302 -10.48 -7.56 19.45
CA THR A 302 -9.28 -6.77 19.21
C THR A 302 -8.93 -6.75 17.73
N VAL A 303 -8.26 -5.66 17.33
CA VAL A 303 -7.58 -5.57 16.03
C VAL A 303 -6.11 -5.31 16.28
N ASN A 304 -5.26 -6.23 15.84
CA ASN A 304 -3.81 -6.09 15.94
C ASN A 304 -3.26 -5.50 14.65
N VAL A 305 -2.39 -4.49 14.78
CA VAL A 305 -1.72 -3.86 13.66
C VAL A 305 -0.24 -4.22 13.68
N TRP A 306 0.26 -4.70 12.55
CA TRP A 306 1.58 -5.28 12.40
C TRP A 306 2.39 -4.51 11.38
N ARG A 307 3.68 -4.33 11.67
CA ARG A 307 4.68 -3.89 10.69
C ARG A 307 5.45 -5.10 10.21
N ILE A 308 5.56 -5.23 8.90
CA ILE A 308 6.34 -6.26 8.24
C ILE A 308 7.57 -5.59 7.65
N GLN A 309 8.74 -6.04 8.07
CA GLN A 309 10.02 -5.60 7.51
C GLN A 309 10.62 -6.79 6.78
N ASP A 310 10.96 -6.62 5.51
CA ASP A 310 11.70 -7.65 4.78
C ASP A 310 13.08 -7.83 5.42
N GLY A 311 13.43 -9.09 5.69
CA GLY A 311 14.67 -9.47 6.37
C GLY A 311 15.96 -9.18 5.59
N HIS A 312 15.89 -8.40 4.50
CA HIS A 312 17.04 -7.85 3.79
C HIS A 312 17.56 -6.53 4.40
N SER A 313 16.88 -5.99 5.41
CA SER A 313 17.47 -5.01 6.33
C SER A 313 17.40 -5.57 7.76
N CYS A 314 18.47 -5.37 8.54
CA CYS A 314 18.58 -5.71 9.97
C CYS A 314 18.90 -7.19 10.30
N LYS A 315 20.17 -7.59 10.08
CA LYS A 315 20.86 -8.38 11.11
C LYS A 315 21.36 -7.42 12.20
N GLY A 316 20.93 -7.66 13.43
CA GLY A 316 21.59 -7.13 14.63
C GLY A 316 20.68 -6.26 15.50
N GLY A 317 20.13 -6.85 16.56
CA GLY A 317 19.46 -6.07 17.60
C GLY A 317 18.67 -6.92 18.60
N LYS A 318 19.35 -7.73 19.41
CA LYS A 318 18.77 -8.15 20.70
C LYS A 318 18.81 -6.96 21.67
N LEU A 319 17.71 -6.80 22.40
CA LEU A 319 17.32 -5.66 23.22
C LEU A 319 18.35 -5.19 24.28
N ALA A 320 18.44 -3.87 24.42
CA ALA A 320 18.46 -3.15 25.71
C ALA A 320 17.72 -1.80 25.51
N PRO A 321 17.00 -1.25 26.53
CA PRO A 321 16.06 -0.17 26.32
C PRO A 321 16.74 1.20 26.37
N GLY A 322 16.36 2.06 25.43
CA GLY A 322 16.68 3.48 25.47
C GLY A 322 17.59 3.93 24.34
N ARG A 323 17.07 4.88 23.56
CA ARG A 323 17.68 5.61 22.43
C ARG A 323 17.43 4.97 21.06
N THR A 324 16.46 5.57 20.39
CA THR A 324 16.17 5.51 18.96
C THR A 324 17.43 5.73 18.12
N ALA A 325 17.81 4.75 17.30
CA ALA A 325 18.79 4.90 16.24
C ALA A 325 18.06 4.81 14.89
N ALA A 326 18.05 5.92 14.16
CA ALA A 326 17.55 6.04 12.81
C ALA A 326 18.51 5.35 11.83
N GLY A 327 18.01 4.40 11.04
CA GLY A 327 18.72 3.88 9.87
C GLY A 327 18.69 4.90 8.75
N ARG A 328 19.86 5.21 8.18
CA ARG A 328 20.17 6.35 7.30
C ARG A 328 19.14 6.67 6.21
N SER A 329 18.44 7.77 6.43
CA SER A 329 17.92 8.66 5.40
C SER A 329 17.57 9.99 6.07
N ARG A 330 18.57 10.89 6.22
CA ARG A 330 18.43 12.35 6.42
C ARG A 330 19.69 13.10 6.89
N LEU A 331 20.81 12.44 7.19
CA LEU A 331 22.02 13.16 7.62
C LEU A 331 22.91 13.49 6.41
N LEU A 332 23.32 14.75 6.30
CA LEU A 332 24.29 15.20 5.29
C LEU A 332 25.60 14.45 5.48
N VAL A 333 26.38 14.27 4.41
CA VAL A 333 27.69 13.59 4.50
C VAL A 333 28.62 14.30 5.49
N SER A 334 28.45 15.62 5.67
CA SER A 334 29.15 16.40 6.70
C SER A 334 28.87 15.95 8.14
N ASP A 335 27.73 15.33 8.39
CA ASP A 335 27.25 14.96 9.73
C ASP A 335 27.57 13.49 10.06
N TRP A 336 28.33 12.80 9.21
CA TRP A 336 28.68 11.40 9.43
C TRP A 336 29.71 11.27 10.55
N SER A 337 29.46 10.35 11.47
CA SER A 337 30.45 9.92 12.47
C SER A 337 31.55 9.03 11.85
N GLU A 338 32.61 8.75 12.61
CA GLU A 338 33.67 7.83 12.17
C GLU A 338 33.16 6.39 11.91
N GLU A 339 32.18 5.96 12.71
CA GLU A 339 31.51 4.66 12.52
C GLU A 339 30.69 4.64 11.24
N ASP A 340 30.10 5.79 10.91
CA ASP A 340 29.35 6.00 9.69
C ASP A 340 30.24 5.93 8.44
N VAL A 341 31.39 6.61 8.46
CA VAL A 341 32.39 6.53 7.39
C VAL A 341 32.91 5.10 7.24
N GLY A 342 33.14 4.40 8.35
CA GLY A 342 33.55 3.00 8.37
C GLY A 342 32.50 2.06 7.72
N ALA A 343 31.23 2.26 8.00
CA ALA A 343 30.15 1.48 7.40
C ALA A 343 30.05 1.71 5.88
N TRP A 344 30.18 2.96 5.44
CA TRP A 344 30.20 3.30 4.02
C TRP A 344 31.38 2.67 3.27
N LEU A 345 32.58 2.66 3.86
CA LEU A 345 33.74 2.00 3.27
C LEU A 345 33.52 0.48 3.10
N VAL A 346 32.81 -0.17 4.02
CA VAL A 346 32.48 -1.60 3.91
C VAL A 346 31.47 -1.84 2.78
N GLU A 347 30.45 -0.98 2.64
CA GLU A 347 29.47 -1.05 1.54
C GLU A 347 30.12 -0.91 0.15
N GLU A 348 31.10 -0.03 0.02
CA GLU A 348 31.83 0.20 -1.25
C GLU A 348 32.91 -0.86 -1.54
N GLY A 349 32.99 -1.90 -0.71
CA GLY A 349 33.96 -3.00 -0.83
C GLY A 349 35.40 -2.56 -0.54
N LEU A 350 35.57 -1.61 0.37
CA LEU A 350 36.83 -1.03 0.85
C LEU A 350 37.05 -1.31 2.34
N GLU A 351 36.65 -2.50 2.80
CA GLU A 351 36.73 -2.92 4.22
C GLU A 351 38.14 -2.80 4.82
N GLY A 352 39.19 -3.01 4.02
CA GLY A 352 40.59 -2.85 4.45
C GLY A 352 40.97 -1.43 4.83
N LEU A 353 40.20 -0.42 4.40
CA LEU A 353 40.40 0.99 4.74
C LEU A 353 39.55 1.44 5.93
N ALA A 354 38.46 0.73 6.25
CA ALA A 354 37.56 1.10 7.34
C ALA A 354 38.28 1.13 8.70
N VAL A 355 39.21 0.18 8.92
CA VAL A 355 40.03 0.14 10.14
C VAL A 355 41.02 1.30 10.18
N THR A 356 41.67 1.62 9.05
CA THR A 356 42.62 2.72 8.93
C THR A 356 41.94 4.07 9.13
N PHE A 357 40.76 4.28 8.54
CA PHE A 357 39.99 5.53 8.67
C PHE A 357 39.46 5.72 10.10
N ARG A 358 39.02 4.64 10.74
CA ARG A 358 38.62 4.66 12.15
C ARG A 358 39.79 4.95 13.09
N THR A 359 40.97 4.40 12.82
CA THR A 359 42.16 4.63 13.66
C THR A 359 42.67 6.07 13.58
N ASN A 360 42.37 6.76 12.47
CA ASN A 360 42.77 8.16 12.25
C ASN A 360 41.63 9.15 12.48
N ASN A 361 40.52 8.72 13.08
CA ASN A 361 39.37 9.56 13.44
C ASN A 361 38.80 10.39 12.27
N ILE A 362 38.64 9.76 11.10
CA ILE A 362 38.11 10.43 9.91
C ILE A 362 36.58 10.40 9.96
N ASP A 363 35.99 11.56 10.21
CA ASP A 363 34.54 11.78 10.15
C ASP A 363 34.07 12.22 8.75
N GLY A 364 32.78 12.48 8.60
CA GLY A 364 32.17 12.87 7.34
C GLY A 364 32.67 14.19 6.75
N ALA A 365 32.99 15.16 7.60
CA ALA A 365 33.54 16.45 7.19
C ALA A 365 34.98 16.30 6.68
N GLU A 366 35.81 15.54 7.40
CA GLU A 366 37.17 15.22 6.99
C GLU A 366 37.19 14.36 5.71
N LEU A 367 36.24 13.41 5.57
CA LEU A 367 36.11 12.55 4.39
C LEU A 367 35.92 13.37 3.10
N LEU A 368 35.13 14.45 3.16
CA LEU A 368 34.91 15.35 2.02
C LEU A 368 36.16 16.19 1.69
N GLY A 369 37.04 16.42 2.66
CA GLY A 369 38.29 17.18 2.54
C GLY A 369 39.51 16.36 2.14
N ILE A 370 39.41 15.03 2.05
CA ILE A 370 40.56 14.15 1.74
C ILE A 370 41.16 14.47 0.38
N THR A 371 42.48 14.67 0.37
CA THR A 371 43.28 14.86 -0.84
C THR A 371 44.14 13.63 -1.11
N LYS A 372 44.79 13.60 -2.28
CA LYS A 372 45.69 12.50 -2.65
C LYS A 372 46.86 12.36 -1.67
N ASP A 373 47.31 13.45 -1.08
CA ASP A 373 48.46 13.50 -0.16
C ASP A 373 48.11 12.95 1.23
N THR A 374 46.90 13.25 1.74
CA THR A 374 46.43 12.67 3.01
C THR A 374 46.25 11.15 2.93
N LEU A 375 45.81 10.62 1.78
CA LEU A 375 45.77 9.16 1.53
C LEU A 375 47.16 8.51 1.48
N VAL A 376 48.22 9.28 1.19
CA VAL A 376 49.60 8.79 1.24
C VAL A 376 50.07 8.70 2.70
N GLU A 377 49.74 9.70 3.52
CA GLU A 377 50.05 9.74 4.95
C GLU A 377 49.33 8.63 5.73
N LEU A 378 48.11 8.28 5.33
CA LEU A 378 47.33 7.15 5.86
C LEU A 378 47.87 5.76 5.48
N ARG A 379 49.07 5.67 4.88
CA ARG A 379 49.77 4.43 4.48
C ARG A 379 48.95 3.49 3.59
N VAL A 380 48.07 4.02 2.74
CA VAL A 380 47.34 3.21 1.76
C VAL A 380 48.28 2.85 0.61
N GLU A 381 48.93 1.69 0.61
CA GLU A 381 50.05 1.40 -0.32
C GLU A 381 49.65 1.30 -1.80
N SER A 382 48.40 0.92 -2.11
CA SER A 382 47.95 0.74 -3.49
C SER A 382 47.46 2.03 -4.14
N VAL A 383 48.15 2.47 -5.20
CA VAL A 383 47.75 3.62 -6.05
C VAL A 383 46.32 3.42 -6.62
N GLY A 384 45.93 2.17 -6.90
CA GLY A 384 44.59 1.84 -7.39
C GLY A 384 43.49 2.02 -6.34
N LEU A 385 43.75 1.70 -5.08
CA LEU A 385 42.80 1.91 -3.98
C LEU A 385 42.61 3.41 -3.69
N ARG A 386 43.69 4.21 -3.71
CA ARG A 386 43.61 5.67 -3.54
C ARG A 386 42.71 6.32 -4.61
N GLY A 387 42.86 5.90 -5.87
CA GLY A 387 42.01 6.39 -6.97
C GLY A 387 40.55 5.98 -6.85
N LYS A 388 40.27 4.77 -6.34
CA LYS A 388 38.89 4.29 -6.13
C LYS A 388 38.18 5.06 -5.00
N VAL A 389 38.88 5.33 -3.89
CA VAL A 389 38.35 6.12 -2.76
C VAL A 389 37.99 7.54 -3.20
N LEU A 390 38.91 8.24 -3.88
CA LEU A 390 38.67 9.61 -4.34
C LEU A 390 37.48 9.72 -5.29
N ARG A 391 37.31 8.74 -6.19
CA ARG A 391 36.15 8.70 -7.09
C ARG A 391 34.83 8.55 -6.33
N LYS A 392 34.83 7.71 -5.30
CA LYS A 392 33.65 7.45 -4.46
C LYS A 392 33.30 8.62 -3.54
N ILE A 393 34.31 9.37 -3.07
CA ILE A 393 34.09 10.64 -2.35
C ILE A 393 33.49 11.69 -3.30
N GLU A 394 33.92 11.76 -4.56
CA GLU A 394 33.33 12.67 -5.54
C GLU A 394 31.87 12.32 -5.88
N GLU A 395 31.54 11.02 -5.95
CA GLU A 395 30.15 10.56 -6.07
C GLU A 395 29.29 11.01 -4.87
N LEU A 396 29.83 10.95 -3.64
CA LEU A 396 29.14 11.44 -2.44
C LEU A 396 28.91 12.95 -2.46
N LYS A 397 29.87 13.74 -2.97
CA LYS A 397 29.73 15.19 -3.14
C LYS A 397 28.60 15.52 -4.12
N GLY A 398 28.45 14.75 -5.20
CA GLY A 398 27.38 14.93 -6.18
C GLY A 398 25.97 14.67 -5.63
N VAL A 399 25.82 13.73 -4.69
CA VAL A 399 24.53 13.37 -4.08
C VAL A 399 24.09 14.39 -3.02
N SER A 400 25.05 15.04 -2.32
CA SER A 400 24.77 16.00 -1.26
C SER A 400 24.14 17.33 -1.73
N VAL A 401 24.27 17.69 -3.01
CA VAL A 401 23.79 18.99 -3.54
C VAL A 401 22.27 19.02 -3.78
N CYS A 402 21.60 17.86 -3.82
CA CYS A 402 20.21 17.78 -4.30
C CYS A 402 19.11 17.71 -3.21
N SER A 403 19.42 17.94 -1.93
CA SER A 403 18.43 17.77 -0.83
C SER A 403 18.21 18.97 0.10
N GLY A 404 18.81 20.14 -0.20
CA GLY A 404 18.72 21.33 0.67
C GLY A 404 18.05 22.56 0.07
N VAL A 405 17.64 22.54 -1.21
CA VAL A 405 17.05 23.72 -1.86
C VAL A 405 15.56 23.82 -1.47
N PRO A 406 15.08 24.92 -0.88
CA PRO A 406 13.65 25.14 -0.68
C PRO A 406 12.89 25.05 -2.02
N ASP A 407 11.76 24.34 -2.04
CA ASP A 407 10.95 24.12 -3.25
C ASP A 407 10.55 25.42 -3.96
N GLU A 408 10.47 26.54 -3.23
CA GLU A 408 10.17 27.88 -3.76
C GLU A 408 11.27 28.44 -4.69
N TYR A 409 12.49 27.92 -4.62
CA TYR A 409 13.62 28.35 -5.45
C TYR A 409 13.79 27.49 -6.70
N LEU A 410 13.05 26.39 -6.80
CA LEU A 410 13.08 25.49 -7.94
C LEU A 410 12.04 25.90 -8.98
N CYS A 411 12.43 25.84 -10.24
CA CYS A 411 11.54 26.09 -11.36
C CYS A 411 10.50 24.97 -11.44
N PRO A 412 9.18 25.26 -11.47
CA PRO A 412 8.16 24.22 -11.56
C PRO A 412 8.21 23.34 -12.81
N ILE A 413 8.83 23.84 -13.90
CA ILE A 413 8.93 23.13 -15.18
C ILE A 413 10.14 22.20 -15.20
N THR A 414 11.33 22.70 -14.82
CA THR A 414 12.60 21.95 -14.94
C THR A 414 13.04 21.30 -13.64
N ARG A 415 12.48 21.72 -12.49
CA ARG A 415 12.92 21.39 -11.12
C ARG A 415 14.39 21.73 -10.83
N GLU A 416 14.94 22.69 -11.56
CA GLU A 416 16.29 23.25 -11.32
C GLU A 416 16.19 24.60 -10.60
N LEU A 417 17.26 25.01 -9.91
CA LEU A 417 17.34 26.32 -9.25
C LEU A 417 17.15 27.46 -10.27
N MET A 418 16.22 28.37 -9.99
CA MET A 418 15.93 29.49 -10.88
C MET A 418 17.08 30.51 -10.92
N LYS A 419 17.55 30.85 -12.11
CA LYS A 419 18.60 31.85 -12.37
C LYS A 419 18.00 33.22 -12.69
N ASP A 420 16.94 33.25 -13.49
CA ASP A 420 16.19 34.47 -13.81
C ASP A 420 14.68 34.24 -13.65
N PRO A 421 14.18 34.28 -12.41
CA PRO A 421 12.77 34.02 -12.13
C PRO A 421 11.87 35.13 -12.69
N VAL A 422 10.79 34.72 -13.35
CA VAL A 422 9.73 35.59 -13.90
C VAL A 422 8.36 35.10 -13.47
N ILE A 423 7.43 36.02 -13.24
CA ILE A 423 6.04 35.74 -12.89
C ILE A 423 5.21 35.77 -14.17
N ALA A 424 4.46 34.70 -14.42
CA ALA A 424 3.48 34.63 -15.50
C ALA A 424 2.09 35.11 -15.04
N ALA A 425 1.16 35.26 -15.98
CA ALA A 425 -0.19 35.78 -15.71
C ALA A 425 -1.06 34.91 -14.79
N ASP A 426 -0.61 33.69 -14.48
CA ASP A 426 -1.20 32.79 -13.50
C ASP A 426 -0.75 33.08 -12.06
N GLY A 427 0.20 34.00 -11.86
CA GLY A 427 0.73 34.37 -10.55
C GLY A 427 1.88 33.49 -10.05
N TYR A 428 2.31 32.49 -10.81
CA TYR A 428 3.43 31.61 -10.44
C TYR A 428 4.76 32.10 -11.01
N SER A 429 5.85 31.81 -10.29
CA SER A 429 7.21 32.10 -10.73
C SER A 429 7.81 30.92 -11.47
N TYR A 430 8.48 31.20 -12.58
CA TYR A 430 9.14 30.22 -13.44
C TYR A 430 10.52 30.74 -13.87
N GLU A 431 11.39 29.85 -14.32
CA GLU A 431 12.59 30.26 -15.05
C GLU A 431 12.21 30.87 -16.41
N ARG A 432 12.77 32.03 -16.76
CA ARG A 432 12.43 32.77 -17.98
C ARG A 432 12.50 31.93 -19.24
N GLU A 433 13.60 31.21 -19.43
CA GLU A 433 13.82 30.42 -20.65
C GLU A 433 12.83 29.26 -20.75
N ALA A 434 12.52 28.60 -19.63
CA ALA A 434 11.61 27.47 -19.57
C ALA A 434 10.16 27.88 -19.88
N ILE A 435 9.67 28.97 -19.29
CA ILE A 435 8.30 29.44 -19.55
C ILE A 435 8.14 30.02 -20.96
N GLN A 436 9.19 30.66 -21.52
CA GLN A 436 9.16 31.14 -22.91
C GLN A 436 9.11 29.97 -23.90
N SER A 437 9.91 28.92 -23.67
CA SER A 437 9.86 27.69 -24.45
C SER A 437 8.48 27.00 -24.36
N TRP A 438 7.89 26.98 -23.17
CA TRP A 438 6.54 26.44 -22.94
C TRP A 438 5.45 27.21 -23.70
N ILE A 439 5.47 28.55 -23.63
CA ILE A 439 4.50 29.41 -24.32
C ILE A 439 4.62 29.28 -25.85
N ASN A 440 5.83 29.06 -26.36
CA ASN A 440 6.08 28.92 -27.80
C ASN A 440 5.73 27.53 -28.36
N SER A 441 5.77 26.48 -27.52
CA SER A 441 5.55 25.09 -27.94
C SER A 441 4.10 24.59 -27.78
N ARG A 442 3.32 25.19 -26.87
CA ARG A 442 1.94 24.77 -26.55
C ARG A 442 0.95 25.92 -26.69
N ASN A 443 -0.35 25.61 -26.76
CA ASN A 443 -1.47 26.55 -26.78
C ASN A 443 -1.51 27.41 -25.50
N ARG A 444 -0.62 28.41 -25.39
CA ARG A 444 -0.55 29.53 -24.43
C ARG A 444 -1.21 29.22 -23.07
N SER A 445 -0.85 28.10 -22.44
CA SER A 445 -1.47 27.60 -21.22
C SER A 445 -0.50 27.63 -20.07
N SER A 446 -1.02 27.83 -18.87
CA SER A 446 -0.26 27.81 -17.63
C SER A 446 0.30 26.39 -17.41
N PRO A 447 1.62 26.24 -17.20
CA PRO A 447 2.21 24.94 -16.87
C PRO A 447 1.65 24.34 -15.57
N MET A 448 1.20 25.18 -14.64
CA MET A 448 0.73 24.75 -13.32
C MET A 448 -0.76 24.40 -13.29
N THR A 449 -1.59 25.18 -13.99
CA THR A 449 -3.06 25.05 -13.91
C THR A 449 -3.69 24.47 -15.16
N ASN A 450 -2.93 24.28 -16.25
CA ASN A 450 -3.41 23.88 -17.58
C ASN A 450 -4.50 24.80 -18.18
N LEU A 451 -4.75 25.97 -17.57
CA LEU A 451 -5.69 26.98 -18.07
C LEU A 451 -4.99 27.92 -19.06
N PRO A 452 -5.71 28.50 -20.05
CA PRO A 452 -5.14 29.48 -20.97
C PRO A 452 -4.65 30.72 -20.22
N LEU A 453 -3.41 31.14 -20.47
CA LEU A 453 -2.81 32.34 -19.90
C LEU A 453 -3.53 33.58 -20.46
N LYS A 454 -4.03 34.44 -19.57
CA LYS A 454 -4.71 35.69 -19.93
C LYS A 454 -3.80 36.65 -20.72
N THR A 455 -2.50 36.64 -20.42
CA THR A 455 -1.47 37.41 -21.12
C THR A 455 -0.17 36.63 -21.17
N THR A 456 0.63 36.81 -22.23
CA THR A 456 1.97 36.21 -22.36
C THR A 456 3.09 37.12 -21.84
N LEU A 457 2.74 38.21 -21.15
CA LEU A 457 3.70 39.12 -20.53
C LEU A 457 4.29 38.44 -19.29
N LEU A 458 5.62 38.44 -19.21
CA LEU A 458 6.38 37.89 -18.10
C LEU A 458 6.99 39.05 -17.31
N THR A 459 6.69 39.11 -16.02
CA THR A 459 7.21 40.17 -15.14
C THR A 459 8.42 39.65 -14.36
N PRO A 460 9.58 40.33 -14.36
CA PRO A 460 10.76 39.87 -13.63
C PRO A 460 10.53 39.83 -12.11
N ASN A 461 10.86 38.72 -11.45
CA ASN A 461 10.77 38.58 -10.00
C ASN A 461 12.10 38.89 -9.32
N HIS A 462 12.41 40.18 -9.18
CA HIS A 462 13.67 40.62 -8.56
C HIS A 462 13.81 40.18 -7.09
N THR A 463 12.71 40.07 -6.36
CA THR A 463 12.70 39.66 -4.96
C THR A 463 13.15 38.20 -4.81
N LEU A 464 12.58 37.31 -5.61
CA LEU A 464 12.95 35.89 -5.60
C LEU A 464 14.39 35.70 -6.09
N LYS A 465 14.81 36.44 -7.11
CA LYS A 465 16.20 36.41 -7.61
C LYS A 465 17.21 36.79 -6.51
N MET A 466 16.90 37.82 -5.72
CA MET A 466 17.75 38.24 -4.60
C MET A 466 17.73 37.23 -3.44
N ALA A 467 16.59 36.58 -3.18
CA ALA A 467 16.47 35.54 -2.16
C ALA A 467 17.30 34.29 -2.53
N ILE A 468 17.22 33.84 -3.79
CA ILE A 468 18.02 32.73 -4.32
C ILE A 468 19.51 33.07 -4.25
N GLY A 469 19.89 34.30 -4.62
CA GLY A 469 21.29 34.75 -4.52
C GLY A 469 21.84 34.76 -3.09
N ARG A 470 21.02 35.17 -2.11
CA ARG A 470 21.39 35.10 -0.67
C ARG A 470 21.48 33.66 -0.19
N TRP A 471 20.58 32.79 -0.63
CA TRP A 471 20.60 31.38 -0.26
C TRP A 471 21.85 30.68 -0.82
N SER A 472 22.14 30.85 -2.11
CA SER A 472 23.32 30.28 -2.79
C SER A 472 24.67 30.82 -2.31
N THR A 473 24.69 31.89 -1.52
CA THR A 473 25.92 32.42 -0.90
C THR A 473 26.07 31.98 0.56
N SER A 474 25.02 31.40 1.14
CA SER A 474 24.96 30.96 2.54
C SER A 474 25.08 29.44 2.72
N HIS A 475 24.96 28.68 1.62
CA HIS A 475 25.07 27.24 1.48
C HIS A 475 25.87 26.96 0.21
#